data_AF-A0A3E2CF22-F1
#
_entry.id   AF-A0A3E2CF22-F1
#
_cell.length_a   1.000
_cell.length_b   1.000
_cell.length_c   1.000
_cell.angle_alpha   90.00
_cell.angle_beta   90.00
_cell.angle_gamma   90.00
#
_symmetry.space_group_name_H-M   'P 1'
#
loop_
_entity.id
_entity.type
_entity.pdbx_description
1 polymer ?
#
loop_
_entity_poly.entity_id
_entity_poly.type
_entity_poly.pdbx_seq_one_letter_code
_entity_poly.pdbx_strand_id
1 'polypeptide(L)'
;IYSWRWQKESPVWNAQPGTAHKSLVKLEKAGMLDLIATQNFDALHEKAGNSPDIVVNLHGSIGTSHCMSCHASYNTADIMRNLDAHPDPHCRRALPYRGNMPCNGLIKTDVVYFGEALPEGAMERSAQAIMHASELWVIGSTLEVFPAASLVPLAARAGVPITIMNLGATQYDYLAERIIREDIAKALPKLVDETIAK
;
A
#
# COMPACT_ATOMS: atom_id res chain seq x y z
N ILE A 1 25.30 -2.31 -2.15
CA ILE A 1 25.58 -3.51 -2.99
C ILE A 1 24.56 -4.65 -2.82
N TYR A 2 24.40 -5.31 -1.65
CA TYR A 2 23.52 -6.52 -1.56
C TYR A 2 22.01 -6.25 -1.62
N SER A 3 21.54 -5.10 -1.12
CA SER A 3 20.10 -4.79 -1.03
C SER A 3 19.42 -4.68 -2.40
N TRP A 4 20.02 -3.96 -3.34
CA TRP A 4 19.44 -3.73 -4.67
C TRP A 4 19.40 -4.99 -5.53
N ARG A 5 20.43 -5.85 -5.44
CA ARG A 5 20.43 -7.14 -6.14
C ARG A 5 19.33 -8.05 -5.64
N TRP A 6 19.19 -8.18 -4.32
CA TRP A 6 18.12 -8.97 -3.72
C TRP A 6 16.73 -8.44 -4.11
N GLN A 7 16.56 -7.12 -4.14
CA GLN A 7 15.33 -6.51 -4.62
C GLN A 7 15.05 -6.82 -6.09
N LYS A 8 16.06 -6.81 -6.97
CA LYS A 8 15.89 -7.16 -8.40
C LYS A 8 15.44 -8.61 -8.60
N GLU A 9 15.92 -9.52 -7.76
CA GLU A 9 15.57 -10.95 -7.80
C GLU A 9 14.19 -11.24 -7.15
N SER A 10 13.56 -10.25 -6.51
CA SER A 10 12.26 -10.42 -5.85
C SER A 10 11.14 -10.73 -6.84
N PRO A 11 10.26 -11.71 -6.55
CA PRO A 11 9.14 -12.06 -7.42
C PRO A 11 8.09 -10.94 -7.54
N VAL A 12 8.12 -9.95 -6.65
CA VAL A 12 7.19 -8.81 -6.63
C VAL A 12 7.14 -8.06 -7.97
N TRP A 13 8.27 -7.97 -8.69
CA TRP A 13 8.34 -7.29 -9.99
C TRP A 13 7.48 -7.95 -11.08
N ASN A 14 7.24 -9.25 -10.96
CA ASN A 14 6.48 -10.03 -11.92
C ASN A 14 5.06 -10.37 -11.43
N ALA A 15 4.73 -10.02 -10.19
CA ALA A 15 3.43 -10.28 -9.59
C ALA A 15 2.31 -9.64 -10.41
N GLN A 16 1.18 -10.34 -10.53
CA GLN A 16 0.02 -9.88 -11.28
C GLN A 16 -1.18 -9.72 -10.35
N PRO A 17 -2.05 -8.73 -10.58
CA PRO A 17 -3.23 -8.54 -9.75
C PRO A 17 -4.16 -9.77 -9.79
N GLY A 18 -4.48 -10.29 -8.61
CA GLY A 18 -5.43 -11.39 -8.43
C GLY A 18 -6.90 -10.96 -8.62
N THR A 19 -7.81 -11.92 -8.45
CA THR A 19 -9.27 -11.69 -8.53
C THR A 19 -9.76 -10.66 -7.50
N ALA A 20 -9.21 -10.69 -6.28
CA ALA A 20 -9.55 -9.75 -5.22
C ALA A 20 -9.23 -8.28 -5.60
N HIS A 21 -8.07 -8.03 -6.21
CA HIS A 21 -7.73 -6.68 -6.69
C HIS A 21 -8.72 -6.22 -7.77
N LYS A 22 -9.02 -7.10 -8.74
CA LYS A 22 -9.96 -6.80 -9.83
C LYS A 22 -11.38 -6.56 -9.34
N SER A 23 -11.82 -7.23 -8.26
CA SER A 23 -13.13 -6.93 -7.67
C SER A 23 -13.19 -5.57 -7.00
N LEU A 24 -12.10 -5.07 -6.40
CA LEU A 24 -12.08 -3.70 -5.87
C LEU A 24 -12.14 -2.65 -6.98
N VAL A 25 -11.51 -2.91 -8.14
CA VAL A 25 -11.69 -2.07 -9.34
C VAL A 25 -13.16 -2.04 -9.80
N LYS A 26 -13.87 -3.17 -9.69
CA LYS A 26 -15.31 -3.23 -9.99
C LYS A 26 -16.12 -2.38 -9.01
N LEU A 27 -15.81 -2.44 -7.72
CA LEU A 27 -16.47 -1.65 -6.68
C LEU A 27 -16.24 -0.15 -6.85
N GLU A 28 -15.02 0.25 -7.18
CA GLU A 28 -14.68 1.64 -7.53
C GLU A 28 -15.46 2.14 -8.75
N LYS A 29 -15.53 1.34 -9.82
CA LYS A 29 -16.29 1.71 -11.02
C LYS A 29 -17.80 1.81 -10.77
N ALA A 30 -18.31 1.15 -9.75
CA ALA A 30 -19.69 1.30 -9.29
C ALA A 30 -19.90 2.54 -8.41
N GLY A 31 -18.86 3.30 -8.09
CA GLY A 31 -18.92 4.49 -7.22
C GLY A 31 -19.12 4.15 -5.75
N MET A 32 -18.77 2.93 -5.33
CA MET A 32 -19.00 2.41 -3.97
C MET A 32 -17.69 2.14 -3.20
N LEU A 33 -16.55 2.62 -3.71
CA LEU A 33 -15.26 2.52 -3.04
C LEU A 33 -14.61 3.90 -2.97
N ASP A 34 -14.56 4.46 -1.76
CA ASP A 34 -14.00 5.80 -1.53
C ASP A 34 -12.48 5.80 -1.46
N LEU A 35 -11.90 4.79 -0.80
CA LEU A 35 -10.46 4.73 -0.52
C LEU A 35 -9.99 3.29 -0.27
N ILE A 36 -8.77 2.98 -0.69
CA ILE A 36 -8.03 1.76 -0.39
C ILE A 36 -6.81 2.15 0.45
N ALA A 37 -6.79 1.75 1.73
CA ALA A 37 -5.62 1.89 2.58
C ALA A 37 -4.86 0.55 2.61
N THR A 38 -3.78 0.43 1.85
CA THR A 38 -3.03 -0.82 1.69
C THR A 38 -1.74 -0.85 2.51
N GLN A 39 -1.50 -1.98 3.18
CA GLN A 39 -0.23 -2.29 3.86
C GLN A 39 0.77 -2.96 2.91
N ASN A 40 0.33 -3.36 1.72
CA ASN A 40 1.18 -4.00 0.72
C ASN A 40 1.93 -2.92 -0.08
N PHE A 41 3.21 -3.13 -0.30
CA PHE A 41 4.06 -2.21 -1.07
C PHE A 41 4.24 -2.61 -2.54
N ASP A 42 3.55 -3.67 -2.99
CA ASP A 42 3.72 -4.31 -4.29
C ASP A 42 3.08 -3.56 -5.48
N ALA A 43 2.32 -2.49 -5.19
CA ALA A 43 1.60 -1.67 -6.17
C ALA A 43 0.58 -2.45 -7.03
N LEU A 44 0.05 -3.57 -6.52
CA LEU A 44 -0.90 -4.39 -7.28
C LEU A 44 -2.29 -3.77 -7.42
N HIS A 45 -2.69 -2.84 -6.55
CA HIS A 45 -3.95 -2.11 -6.69
C HIS A 45 -3.91 -1.17 -7.90
N GLU A 46 -2.85 -0.37 -8.01
CA GLU A 46 -2.62 0.53 -9.13
C GLU A 46 -2.48 -0.28 -10.43
N LYS A 47 -1.75 -1.40 -10.39
CA LYS A 47 -1.63 -2.31 -11.54
C LYS A 47 -2.95 -2.99 -11.92
N ALA A 48 -3.86 -3.21 -10.99
CA ALA A 48 -5.20 -3.74 -11.28
C ALA A 48 -6.09 -2.73 -12.02
N GLY A 49 -5.77 -1.43 -11.88
CA GLY A 49 -6.51 -0.32 -12.45
C GLY A 49 -7.35 0.46 -11.46
N ASN A 50 -7.04 0.38 -10.15
CA ASN A 50 -7.61 1.32 -9.19
C ASN A 50 -7.04 2.73 -9.42
N SER A 51 -7.86 3.77 -9.27
CA SER A 51 -7.39 5.14 -9.49
C SER A 51 -6.34 5.53 -8.43
N PRO A 52 -5.18 6.09 -8.82
CA PRO A 52 -4.09 6.37 -7.89
C PRO A 52 -4.46 7.31 -6.73
N ASP A 53 -5.46 8.17 -6.91
CA ASP A 53 -5.93 9.13 -5.91
C ASP A 53 -6.73 8.49 -4.76
N ILE A 54 -7.32 7.31 -4.99
CA ILE A 54 -8.02 6.54 -3.96
C ILE A 54 -7.11 5.51 -3.26
N VAL A 55 -5.89 5.29 -3.74
CA VAL A 55 -4.96 4.32 -3.15
C VAL A 55 -3.99 5.02 -2.19
N VAL A 56 -4.05 4.64 -0.92
CA VAL A 56 -3.11 5.07 0.11
C VAL A 56 -2.18 3.91 0.48
N ASN A 57 -0.93 4.03 0.07
CA ASN A 57 0.14 3.08 0.36
C ASN A 57 0.70 3.33 1.78
N LEU A 58 0.11 2.70 2.80
CA LEU A 58 0.46 2.91 4.21
C LEU A 58 1.92 2.53 4.52
N HIS A 59 2.44 1.47 3.89
CA HIS A 59 3.84 1.05 4.04
C HIS A 59 4.69 1.46 2.84
N GLY A 60 4.26 2.51 2.14
CA GLY A 60 4.93 3.02 0.94
C GLY A 60 4.85 2.04 -0.23
N SER A 61 5.66 2.28 -1.25
CA SER A 61 5.54 1.57 -2.53
C SER A 61 6.90 1.20 -3.10
N ILE A 62 7.00 0.03 -3.72
CA ILE A 62 8.19 -0.37 -4.47
C ILE A 62 8.34 0.38 -5.79
N GLY A 63 7.27 1.01 -6.29
CA GLY A 63 7.28 1.73 -7.57
C GLY A 63 8.18 2.97 -7.58
N THR A 64 8.47 3.53 -6.41
CA THR A 64 9.26 4.76 -6.26
C THR A 64 10.41 4.58 -5.27
N SER A 65 11.42 5.44 -5.40
CA SER A 65 12.62 5.45 -4.57
C SER A 65 13.03 6.89 -4.29
N HIS A 66 13.72 7.14 -3.17
CA HIS A 66 14.27 8.44 -2.85
C HIS A 66 15.74 8.40 -2.44
N CYS A 67 16.42 9.53 -2.64
CA CYS A 67 17.75 9.74 -2.08
C CYS A 67 17.63 10.07 -0.58
N MET A 68 18.30 9.29 0.26
CA MET A 68 18.34 9.47 1.72
C MET A 68 19.01 10.77 2.18
N SER A 69 19.72 11.48 1.29
CA SER A 69 20.45 12.71 1.64
C SER A 69 19.79 13.99 1.14
N CYS A 70 19.12 13.95 -0.02
CA CYS A 70 18.52 15.16 -0.61
C CYS A 70 17.06 15.00 -1.00
N HIS A 71 16.44 13.86 -0.68
CA HIS A 71 15.04 13.51 -0.91
C HIS A 71 14.57 13.63 -2.37
N ALA A 72 15.51 13.59 -3.32
CA ALA A 72 15.18 13.47 -4.74
C ALA A 72 14.44 12.15 -4.99
N SER A 73 13.30 12.21 -5.67
CA SER A 73 12.50 11.03 -6.04
C SER A 73 12.96 10.45 -7.39
N TYR A 74 12.82 9.15 -7.52
CA TYR A 74 13.21 8.33 -8.66
C TYR A 74 12.14 7.27 -8.92
N ASN A 75 11.91 6.93 -10.19
CA ASN A 75 11.15 5.74 -10.53
C ASN A 75 12.04 4.51 -10.32
N THR A 76 11.61 3.57 -9.49
CA THR A 76 12.41 2.37 -9.17
C THR A 76 12.65 1.52 -10.41
N ALA A 77 11.73 1.50 -11.37
CA ALA A 77 11.91 0.76 -12.62
C ALA A 77 13.13 1.27 -13.41
N ASP A 78 13.43 2.57 -13.37
CA ASP A 78 14.59 3.15 -14.05
C ASP A 78 15.91 2.71 -13.40
N ILE A 79 15.90 2.60 -12.07
CA ILE A 79 17.04 2.08 -11.30
C ILE A 79 17.24 0.60 -11.63
N MET A 80 16.18 -0.21 -11.60
CA MET A 80 16.24 -1.65 -11.86
C MET A 80 16.74 -1.98 -13.27
N ARG A 81 16.32 -1.21 -14.28
CA ARG A 81 16.80 -1.36 -15.67
C ARG A 81 18.31 -1.15 -15.81
N ASN A 82 18.91 -0.31 -14.97
CA ASN A 82 20.32 0.04 -15.04
C ASN A 82 21.20 -0.72 -14.03
N LEU A 83 20.62 -1.59 -13.21
CA LEU A 83 21.31 -2.17 -12.06
C LEU A 83 22.48 -3.09 -12.44
N ASP A 84 22.46 -3.74 -13.61
CA ASP A 84 23.58 -4.58 -14.05
C ASP A 84 24.83 -3.74 -14.38
N ALA A 85 24.64 -2.54 -14.94
CA ALA A 85 25.71 -1.60 -15.21
C ALA A 85 26.10 -0.79 -13.97
N HIS A 86 25.14 -0.54 -13.07
CA HIS A 86 25.31 0.28 -11.87
C HIS A 86 24.73 -0.43 -10.64
N PRO A 87 25.43 -1.44 -10.09
CA PRO A 87 24.90 -2.29 -9.01
C PRO A 87 24.76 -1.58 -7.66
N ASP A 88 25.31 -0.38 -7.52
CA ASP A 88 25.17 0.48 -6.35
C ASP A 88 24.66 1.87 -6.82
N PRO A 89 23.34 2.03 -7.00
CA PRO A 89 22.79 3.27 -7.51
C PRO A 89 22.90 4.41 -6.47
N HIS A 90 23.58 5.48 -6.86
CA HIS A 90 23.72 6.71 -6.08
C HIS A 90 23.01 7.89 -6.74
N CYS A 91 22.56 8.82 -5.91
CA CYS A 91 21.90 10.04 -6.34
C CYS A 91 22.83 10.93 -7.18
N ARG A 92 22.40 11.26 -8.40
CA ARG A 92 23.16 12.14 -9.31
C ARG A 92 22.62 13.57 -9.37
N ARG A 93 21.61 13.90 -8.55
CA ARG A 93 21.04 15.25 -8.50
C ARG A 93 22.14 16.27 -8.15
N ALA A 94 22.31 17.27 -9.02
CA ALA A 94 23.17 18.41 -8.73
C ALA A 94 22.58 19.22 -7.57
N LEU A 95 23.42 19.60 -6.61
CA LEU A 95 23.01 20.35 -5.43
C LEU A 95 23.46 21.81 -5.58
N PRO A 96 22.53 22.77 -5.82
CA PRO A 96 22.90 24.18 -6.02
C PRO A 96 23.68 24.77 -4.84
N TYR A 97 23.31 24.37 -3.61
CA TYR A 97 23.95 24.79 -2.37
C TYR A 97 25.34 24.17 -2.13
N ARG A 98 25.81 23.29 -3.03
CA ARG A 98 27.17 22.72 -3.03
C ARG A 98 27.90 22.98 -4.34
N GLY A 99 27.67 24.14 -4.96
CA GLY A 99 28.32 24.51 -6.22
C GLY A 99 27.99 23.55 -7.37
N ASN A 100 26.76 23.04 -7.41
CA ASN A 100 26.27 22.06 -8.39
C ASN A 100 26.99 20.69 -8.37
N MET A 101 27.71 20.35 -7.30
CA MET A 101 28.24 19.00 -7.13
C MET A 101 27.10 17.96 -7.03
N PRO A 102 27.30 16.73 -7.55
CA PRO A 102 26.31 15.66 -7.42
C PRO A 102 26.14 15.26 -5.95
N CYS A 103 24.90 14.96 -5.57
CA CYS A 103 24.57 14.58 -4.19
C CYS A 103 25.32 13.34 -3.71
N ASN A 104 25.46 12.33 -4.57
CA ASN A 104 26.08 11.03 -4.29
C ASN A 104 25.46 10.24 -3.11
N GLY A 105 24.31 10.68 -2.60
CA GLY A 105 23.61 10.02 -1.50
C GLY A 105 23.05 8.66 -1.91
N LEU A 106 22.91 7.77 -0.93
CA LEU A 106 22.28 6.46 -1.13
C LEU A 106 20.83 6.62 -1.57
N ILE A 107 20.40 5.80 -2.51
CA ILE A 107 19.01 5.67 -2.91
C ILE A 107 18.42 4.46 -2.20
N LYS A 108 17.19 4.61 -1.71
CA LYS A 108 16.38 3.57 -1.07
C LYS A 108 15.00 3.55 -1.76
N THR A 109 14.38 2.39 -1.88
CA THR A 109 12.98 2.31 -2.28
C THR A 109 12.07 2.97 -1.24
N ASP A 110 10.93 3.46 -1.68
CA ASP A 110 9.94 4.11 -0.81
C ASP A 110 9.11 3.09 -0.01
N VAL A 111 9.58 1.83 0.07
CA VAL A 111 9.07 0.81 0.99
C VAL A 111 9.46 1.18 2.42
N VAL A 112 8.48 1.20 3.31
CA VAL A 112 8.68 1.44 4.75
C VAL A 112 9.22 0.16 5.40
N TYR A 113 10.35 0.29 6.10
CA TYR A 113 10.94 -0.78 6.90
C TYR A 113 10.54 -0.68 8.37
N PHE A 114 10.74 -1.76 9.11
CA PHE A 114 10.42 -1.78 10.54
C PHE A 114 11.19 -0.67 11.29
N GLY A 115 10.46 0.11 12.07
CA GLY A 115 10.99 1.26 12.81
C GLY A 115 11.02 2.58 12.02
N GLU A 116 10.68 2.57 10.73
CA GLU A 116 10.49 3.80 9.95
C GLU A 116 9.08 4.38 10.15
N ALA A 117 8.96 5.69 9.99
CA ALA A 117 7.67 6.36 9.97
C ALA A 117 6.90 5.97 8.70
N LEU A 118 5.57 5.90 8.80
CA LEU A 118 4.71 5.77 7.62
C LEU A 118 4.78 7.04 6.76
N PRO A 119 4.41 6.97 5.47
CA PRO A 119 4.40 8.14 4.61
C PRO A 119 3.51 9.24 5.19
N GLU A 120 3.97 10.48 5.07
CA GLU A 120 3.28 11.65 5.61
C GLU A 120 1.85 11.75 5.09
N GLY A 121 0.88 11.97 5.97
CA GLY A 121 -0.52 12.12 5.61
C GLY A 121 -1.26 10.81 5.30
N ALA A 122 -0.57 9.66 5.24
CA ALA A 122 -1.20 8.39 4.85
C ALA A 122 -2.22 7.92 5.90
N MET A 123 -1.85 7.99 7.18
CA MET A 123 -2.75 7.65 8.29
C MET A 123 -3.88 8.66 8.41
N GLU A 124 -3.57 9.95 8.26
CA GLU A 124 -4.54 11.04 8.33
C GLU A 124 -5.60 10.91 7.22
N ARG A 125 -5.18 10.69 5.97
CA ARG A 125 -6.10 10.47 4.84
C ARG A 125 -6.99 9.26 5.05
N SER A 126 -6.41 8.14 5.51
CA SER A 126 -7.18 6.91 5.79
C SER A 126 -8.18 7.12 6.93
N ALA A 127 -7.77 7.82 7.99
CA ALA A 127 -8.63 8.16 9.11
C ALA A 127 -9.78 9.09 8.69
N GLN A 128 -9.52 10.10 7.86
CA GLN A 128 -10.54 11.01 7.34
C GLN A 128 -11.56 10.27 6.48
N ALA A 129 -11.11 9.36 5.61
CA ALA A 129 -12.03 8.55 4.80
C ALA A 129 -12.93 7.67 5.67
N ILE A 130 -12.40 7.06 6.73
CA ILE A 130 -13.19 6.27 7.68
C ILE A 130 -14.31 7.10 8.31
N MET A 131 -14.06 8.36 8.68
CA MET A 131 -15.07 9.21 9.30
C MET A 131 -16.30 9.48 8.41
N HIS A 132 -16.17 9.27 7.10
CA HIS A 132 -17.25 9.47 6.12
C HIS A 132 -17.74 8.17 5.49
N ALA A 133 -17.09 7.03 5.80
CA ALA A 133 -17.42 5.74 5.23
C ALA A 133 -18.70 5.16 5.85
N SER A 134 -19.51 4.48 5.02
CA SER A 134 -20.64 3.69 5.50
C SER A 134 -20.21 2.35 6.09
N GLU A 135 -19.04 1.84 5.72
CA GLU A 135 -18.48 0.57 6.20
C GLU A 135 -16.96 0.53 5.97
N LEU A 136 -16.22 -0.11 6.88
CA LEU A 136 -14.80 -0.44 6.70
C LEU A 136 -14.64 -1.92 6.40
N TRP A 137 -14.00 -2.26 5.28
CA TRP A 137 -13.61 -3.64 4.96
C TRP A 137 -12.13 -3.87 5.24
N VAL A 138 -11.83 -4.80 6.15
CA VAL A 138 -10.46 -5.30 6.38
C VAL A 138 -10.29 -6.59 5.60
N ILE A 139 -9.31 -6.63 4.69
CA ILE A 139 -9.12 -7.76 3.78
C ILE A 139 -7.69 -8.29 3.92
N GLY A 140 -7.55 -9.56 4.32
CA GLY A 140 -6.27 -10.28 4.30
C GLY A 140 -5.19 -9.72 5.23
N SER A 141 -5.57 -9.17 6.39
CA SER A 141 -4.63 -8.66 7.40
C SER A 141 -4.90 -9.29 8.76
N THR A 142 -3.83 -9.63 9.50
CA THR A 142 -3.91 -10.05 10.91
C THR A 142 -4.18 -8.87 11.86
N LEU A 143 -4.01 -7.63 11.37
CA LEU A 143 -4.16 -6.38 12.12
C LEU A 143 -3.18 -6.25 13.31
N GLU A 144 -1.97 -6.78 13.19
CA GLU A 144 -0.95 -6.75 14.25
C GLU A 144 0.06 -5.60 14.10
N VAL A 145 0.14 -5.00 12.90
CA VAL A 145 1.16 -4.00 12.57
C VAL A 145 0.63 -2.59 12.79
N PHE A 146 1.21 -1.89 13.75
CA PHE A 146 0.93 -0.48 14.04
C PHE A 146 1.84 0.45 13.24
N PRO A 147 1.36 1.65 12.85
CA PRO A 147 0.06 2.23 13.23
C PRO A 147 -1.13 1.84 12.33
N ALA A 148 -0.93 1.12 11.22
CA ALA A 148 -1.99 0.75 10.28
C ALA A 148 -3.19 0.04 10.95
N ALA A 149 -2.93 -0.90 11.85
CA ALA A 149 -3.95 -1.62 12.61
C ALA A 149 -4.88 -0.71 13.43
N SER A 150 -4.45 0.50 13.78
CA SER A 150 -5.25 1.45 14.58
C SER A 150 -6.46 2.05 13.83
N LEU A 151 -6.53 1.87 12.50
CA LEU A 151 -7.68 2.28 11.69
C LEU A 151 -8.97 1.54 12.09
N VAL A 152 -8.85 0.28 12.53
CA VAL A 152 -10.01 -0.54 12.93
C VAL A 152 -10.66 -0.04 14.22
N PRO A 153 -9.94 0.15 15.34
CA PRO A 153 -10.54 0.74 16.54
C PRO A 153 -10.97 2.21 16.34
N LEU A 154 -10.38 2.94 15.37
CA LEU A 154 -10.90 4.25 14.97
C LEU A 154 -12.31 4.13 14.36
N ALA A 155 -12.50 3.24 13.38
CA ALA A 155 -13.81 2.99 12.76
C ALA A 155 -14.85 2.58 13.80
N ALA A 156 -14.49 1.67 14.71
CA ALA A 156 -15.39 1.22 15.78
C ALA A 156 -15.84 2.38 16.69
N ARG A 157 -14.91 3.28 17.07
CA ARG A 157 -15.26 4.47 17.88
C ARG A 157 -16.12 5.48 17.12
N ALA A 158 -15.95 5.56 15.81
CA ALA A 158 -16.77 6.42 14.94
C ALA A 158 -18.16 5.82 14.66
N GLY A 159 -18.43 4.59 15.10
CA GLY A 159 -19.69 3.89 14.83
C GLY A 159 -19.81 3.37 13.39
N VAL A 160 -18.69 3.26 12.67
CA VAL A 160 -18.63 2.73 11.31
C VAL A 160 -18.63 1.19 11.38
N PRO A 161 -19.59 0.50 10.75
CA PRO A 161 -19.61 -0.96 10.64
C PRO A 161 -18.29 -1.52 10.08
N ILE A 162 -17.83 -2.63 10.63
CA ILE A 162 -16.58 -3.26 10.23
C ILE A 162 -16.85 -4.69 9.73
N THR A 163 -16.46 -4.95 8.49
CA THR A 163 -16.38 -6.32 7.94
C THR A 163 -14.92 -6.75 7.87
N ILE A 164 -14.58 -7.86 8.53
CA ILE A 164 -13.24 -8.46 8.49
C ILE A 164 -13.26 -9.74 7.66
N MET A 165 -12.40 -9.81 6.65
CA MET A 165 -12.18 -10.98 5.82
C MET A 165 -10.74 -11.45 5.97
N ASN A 166 -10.53 -12.52 6.73
CA ASN A 166 -9.22 -13.13 6.93
C ASN A 166 -9.37 -14.62 7.26
N LEU A 167 -8.50 -15.48 6.70
CA LEU A 167 -8.56 -16.92 6.94
C LEU A 167 -8.34 -17.26 8.42
N GLY A 168 -7.36 -16.60 9.05
CA GLY A 168 -7.06 -16.75 10.47
C GLY A 168 -7.75 -15.68 11.32
N ALA A 169 -7.64 -15.82 12.64
CA ALA A 169 -8.05 -14.80 13.59
C ALA A 169 -7.32 -13.46 13.35
N THR A 170 -7.94 -12.36 13.75
CA THR A 170 -7.34 -11.03 13.71
C THR A 170 -7.33 -10.39 15.08
N GLN A 171 -6.46 -9.41 15.29
CA GLN A 171 -6.37 -8.66 16.55
C GLN A 171 -7.71 -8.01 16.96
N TYR A 172 -8.62 -7.75 16.01
CA TYR A 172 -9.84 -6.97 16.22
C TYR A 172 -11.12 -7.70 15.81
N ASP A 173 -11.13 -9.03 15.77
CA ASP A 173 -12.33 -9.81 15.46
C ASP A 173 -13.54 -9.39 16.33
N TYR A 174 -13.32 -9.06 17.60
CA TYR A 174 -14.36 -8.64 18.54
C TYR A 174 -15.01 -7.28 18.23
N LEU A 175 -14.42 -6.49 17.32
CA LEU A 175 -14.98 -5.22 16.86
C LEU A 175 -15.77 -5.36 15.55
N ALA A 176 -15.71 -6.51 14.88
CA ALA A 176 -16.32 -6.72 13.58
C ALA A 176 -17.83 -7.02 13.72
N GLU A 177 -18.64 -6.39 12.88
CA GLU A 177 -20.05 -6.75 12.71
C GLU A 177 -20.19 -8.02 11.86
N ARG A 178 -19.30 -8.18 10.87
CA ARG A 178 -19.25 -9.37 10.02
C ARG A 178 -17.82 -9.89 9.92
N ILE A 179 -17.67 -11.20 10.11
CA ILE A 179 -16.39 -11.91 9.92
C ILE A 179 -16.56 -12.96 8.82
N ILE A 180 -15.66 -12.94 7.84
CA ILE A 180 -15.63 -13.87 6.72
C ILE A 180 -14.31 -14.66 6.76
N ARG A 181 -14.41 -15.96 7.05
CA ARG A 181 -13.27 -16.89 7.15
C ARG A 181 -13.10 -17.72 5.89
N GLU A 182 -12.92 -17.04 4.77
CA GLU A 182 -12.75 -17.65 3.46
C GLU A 182 -11.56 -17.03 2.73
N ASP A 183 -11.08 -17.73 1.71
CA ASP A 183 -10.06 -17.20 0.80
C ASP A 183 -10.55 -15.90 0.14
N ILE A 184 -9.79 -14.81 0.32
CA ILE A 184 -10.13 -13.48 -0.20
C ILE A 184 -10.32 -13.49 -1.72
N ALA A 185 -9.62 -14.37 -2.44
CA ALA A 185 -9.74 -14.50 -3.88
C ALA A 185 -11.14 -14.98 -4.33
N LYS A 186 -11.91 -15.59 -3.41
CA LYS A 186 -13.27 -16.10 -3.62
C LYS A 186 -14.32 -15.24 -2.93
N ALA A 187 -14.06 -14.85 -1.69
CA ALA A 187 -15.05 -14.16 -0.87
C ALA A 187 -15.22 -12.69 -1.23
N LEU A 188 -14.12 -11.98 -1.54
CA LEU A 188 -14.20 -10.55 -1.88
C LEU A 188 -14.99 -10.28 -3.16
N PRO A 189 -14.81 -11.03 -4.28
CA PRO A 189 -15.64 -10.85 -5.46
C PRO A 189 -17.14 -11.03 -5.17
N LYS A 190 -17.52 -12.04 -4.36
CA LYS A 190 -18.92 -12.25 -3.97
C LYS A 190 -19.47 -11.08 -3.16
N LEU A 191 -18.71 -10.61 -2.17
CA LEU A 191 -19.11 -9.46 -1.35
C LEU A 191 -19.28 -8.20 -2.18
N VAL A 192 -18.37 -7.93 -3.12
CA VAL A 192 -18.50 -6.81 -4.06
C VAL A 192 -19.77 -6.93 -4.90
N ASP A 193 -20.05 -8.12 -5.44
CA ASP A 193 -21.25 -8.37 -6.26
C ASP A 193 -22.54 -8.19 -5.45
N GLU A 194 -22.58 -8.68 -4.21
CA GLU A 194 -23.68 -8.48 -3.27
C GLU A 194 -23.91 -7.00 -2.95
N THR A 195 -22.84 -6.24 -2.73
CA THR A 195 -22.91 -4.81 -2.40
C THR A 195 -23.42 -3.98 -3.57
N ILE A 196 -22.95 -4.25 -4.79
CA ILE A 196 -23.40 -3.53 -6.00
C ILE A 196 -24.86 -3.83 -6.34
N ALA A 197 -25.35 -5.02 -5.99
CA ALA A 197 -26.73 -5.44 -6.28
C ALA A 197 -27.79 -4.88 -5.31
N LYS A 198 -27.38 -4.25 -4.20
CA LYS A 198 -28.28 -3.59 -3.24
C LYS A 198 -28.71 -2.21 -3.74
#